data_AF-A0A6H2D4K3-F1
#
_entry.id   AF-A0A6H2D4K3-F1
#
_cell.length_a   1.000
_cell.length_b   1.000
_cell.length_c   1.000
_cell.angle_alpha   90.00
_cell.angle_beta   90.00
_cell.angle_gamma   90.00
#
_symmetry.space_group_name_H-M   'P 1'
#
loop_
_entity.id
_entity.type
_entity.pdbx_description
1 polymer ?
#
loop_
_entity_poly.entity_id
_entity_poly.type
_entity_poly.pdbx_seq_one_letter_code
_entity_poly.pdbx_strand_id
1 'polypeptide(L)' 'MNFLEKIKKEGYIRYRGAVDSSVYEYFNCDCSWKATWYIKKGHYQCCGCKERCETSDPDGFQLFLDLG' A
#
# COMPACT_ATOMS: atom_id res chain seq x y z
N MET A 1 -6.96 3.22 19.38
CA MET A 1 -7.32 3.55 17.98
C MET A 1 -6.42 2.77 17.05
N ASN A 2 -6.98 1.91 16.20
CA ASN A 2 -6.17 1.20 15.22
C ASN A 2 -5.75 2.15 14.09
N PHE A 3 -4.49 2.08 13.65
CA PHE A 3 -3.96 2.91 12.56
C PHE A 3 -4.81 2.81 11.29
N LEU A 4 -5.32 1.61 11.01
CA LEU A 4 -6.26 1.32 9.93
C LEU A 4 -7.53 2.18 9.98
N GLU A 5 -8.09 2.42 11.17
CA GLU A 5 -9.28 3.25 11.35
C GLU A 5 -8.96 4.72 11.11
N LYS A 6 -7.77 5.17 11.51
CA LYS A 6 -7.29 6.53 11.25
C LYS A 6 -7.19 6.79 9.75
N ILE A 7 -6.48 5.94 9.00
CA ILE A 7 -6.32 6.15 7.56
C ILE A 7 -7.65 6.02 6.81
N LYS A 8 -8.55 5.12 7.23
CA LYS A 8 -9.91 5.04 6.66
C LYS A 8 -10.69 6.33 6.87
N LYS A 9 -10.62 6.94 8.07
CA LYS A 9 -11.23 8.25 8.33
C LYS A 9 -10.61 9.37 7.51
N GLU A 10 -9.31 9.28 7.22
CA GLU A 10 -8.63 10.23 6.32
C GLU A 10 -9.02 10.06 4.85
N GLY A 11 -9.75 9.00 4.48
CA GLY A 11 -10.20 8.73 3.11
C GLY A 11 -9.29 7.80 2.32
N TYR A 12 -8.40 7.06 2.98
CA TYR A 12 -7.64 5.99 2.33
C TYR A 12 -8.54 4.81 1.99
N ILE A 13 -8.43 4.33 0.75
CA ILE A 13 -9.14 3.14 0.28
C ILE A 13 -8.18 1.97 0.14
N ARG A 14 -8.69 0.74 0.29
CA ARG A 14 -7.84 -0.45 0.16
C ARG A 14 -7.35 -0.58 -1.27
N TYR A 15 -6.04 -0.60 -1.47
CA TYR A 15 -5.44 -0.86 -2.77
C TYR A 15 -5.64 -2.34 -3.10
N ARG A 16 -6.23 -2.61 -4.27
CA ARG A 16 -6.49 -3.98 -4.78
C ARG A 16 -5.61 -4.34 -5.98
N GLY A 17 -4.75 -3.44 -6.43
CA GLY A 17 -3.81 -3.71 -7.50
C GLY A 17 -2.72 -4.69 -7.07
N ALA A 18 -1.96 -5.16 -8.05
CA ALA A 18 -0.74 -5.89 -7.77
C ALA A 18 0.34 -4.90 -7.29
N VAL A 19 1.16 -5.33 -6.35
CA VAL A 19 2.33 -4.58 -5.89
C VAL A 19 3.53 -5.46 -6.18
N ASP A 20 4.46 -4.93 -6.96
CA ASP A 20 5.67 -5.61 -7.38
C ASP A 20 6.59 -5.89 -6.18
N SER A 21 7.38 -6.97 -6.29
CA SER A 21 8.35 -7.36 -5.26
C SER A 21 9.38 -6.25 -4.98
N SER A 22 9.75 -5.47 -6.00
CA SER A 22 10.73 -4.40 -5.91
C SER A 22 10.34 -3.32 -4.89
N VAL A 23 9.04 -3.08 -4.69
CA VAL A 23 8.55 -2.15 -3.66
C VAL A 23 8.93 -2.64 -2.27
N TYR A 24 8.74 -3.93 -1.99
CA TYR A 24 9.09 -4.50 -0.70
C TYR A 24 10.60 -4.56 -0.49
N GLU A 25 11.37 -4.85 -1.54
CA GLU A 25 12.83 -4.82 -1.50
C GLU A 25 13.37 -3.42 -1.20
N TYR A 26 12.80 -2.38 -1.83
CA TYR A 26 13.13 -0.98 -1.57
C TYR A 26 12.89 -0.60 -0.10
N PHE A 27 11.77 -1.03 0.46
CA PHE A 27 11.43 -0.81 1.87
C PHE A 27 12.09 -1.82 2.82
N ASN A 28 12.91 -2.74 2.32
CA ASN A 28 13.49 -3.86 3.08
C ASN A 28 12.45 -4.63 3.92
N CYS A 29 11.23 -4.76 3.37
CA CYS A 29 10.09 -5.30 4.09
C CYS A 29 10.06 -6.84 4.01
N ASP A 30 10.54 -7.49 5.06
CA ASP A 30 10.54 -8.97 5.20
C ASP A 30 9.11 -9.57 5.25
N CYS A 31 8.12 -8.74 5.60
CA CYS A 31 6.72 -9.14 5.75
C CYS A 31 5.83 -8.76 4.55
N SER A 32 6.37 -8.84 3.33
CA SER A 32 5.64 -8.57 2.07
C SER A 32 4.32 -9.35 1.96
N TRP A 33 4.30 -10.61 2.39
CA TRP A 33 3.13 -11.49 2.41
C TRP A 33 1.98 -11.03 3.33
N LYS A 34 2.26 -10.20 4.34
CA LYS A 34 1.22 -9.58 5.19
C LYS A 34 0.88 -8.16 4.76
N ALA A 35 1.65 -7.59 3.83
CA ALA A 35 1.50 -6.20 3.44
C ALA A 35 0.08 -5.95 2.90
N THR A 36 -0.55 -4.91 3.44
CA THR A 36 -1.87 -4.47 2.98
C THR A 36 -1.75 -3.00 2.68
N TRP A 37 -1.77 -2.67 1.40
CA TRP A 37 -1.64 -1.30 0.93
C TRP A 37 -3.00 -0.60 0.84
N TYR A 38 -2.97 0.69 1.13
CA TYR A 38 -4.08 1.61 1.02
C TYR A 38 -3.65 2.79 0.18
N ILE A 39 -4.51 3.32 -0.68
CA ILE A 39 -4.21 4.46 -1.55
C ILE A 39 -5.13 5.65 -1.25
N LYS A 40 -4.59 6.86 -1.32
CA LYS A 40 -5.34 8.13 -1.27
C LYS A 40 -4.63 9.18 -2.13
N LYS A 41 -5.27 9.63 -3.21
CA LYS A 41 -4.72 10.68 -4.10
C LYS A 41 -3.27 10.43 -4.56
N GLY A 42 -2.90 9.17 -4.82
CA GLY A 42 -1.53 8.78 -5.20
C GLY A 42 -0.57 8.52 -4.04
N HIS A 43 -1.01 8.68 -2.79
CA HIS A 43 -0.24 8.25 -1.61
C HIS A 43 -0.62 6.83 -1.23
N TYR A 44 0.38 5.97 -1.10
CA TYR A 44 0.25 4.57 -0.71
C TYR A 44 0.74 4.40 0.73
N GLN A 45 -0.09 3.74 1.54
CA GLN A 45 0.17 3.48 2.94
C GLN A 45 0.02 1.98 3.20
N CYS A 46 1.10 1.33 3.59
CA CYS A 46 1.06 -0.03 4.08
C CYS A 46 0.56 -0.05 5.53
N CYS A 47 -0.41 -0.91 5.80
CA CYS A 47 -0.94 -1.22 7.14
C CYS A 47 -0.71 -2.67 7.55
N GLY A 48 -0.02 -3.45 6.71
CA GLY A 48 0.25 -4.86 6.96
C GLY A 48 1.59 -5.14 7.63
N CYS A 49 2.59 -4.27 7.40
CA CYS A 49 3.89 -4.35 8.06
C CYS A 49 3.93 -3.56 9.37
N LYS A 50 4.85 -3.91 10.27
CA LYS A 50 5.02 -3.23 11.56
C LYS A 50 5.50 -1.79 11.39
N GLU A 51 6.28 -1.54 10.35
CA GLU A 51 6.89 -0.25 10.03
C GLU A 51 5.91 0.75 9.42
N ARG A 52 4.77 0.27 8.90
CA ARG A 52 3.73 1.10 8.26
C ARG A 52 4.32 1.98 7.16
N CYS A 53 5.03 1.34 6.23
CA CYS A 53 5.69 2.02 5.12
C CYS A 53 4.71 2.91 4.36
N GLU A 54 5.15 4.11 4.01
CA GLU A 54 4.41 5.05 3.18
C GLU A 54 5.25 5.36 1.94
N THR A 55 4.59 5.44 0.78
CA THR A 55 5.22 5.87 -0.46
C THR A 55 4.25 6.71 -1.27
N SER A 56 4.75 7.78 -1.89
CA SER A 56 4.02 8.53 -2.92
C SER A 56 4.41 8.11 -4.32
N ASP A 57 5.36 7.19 -4.46
CA ASP A 57 5.79 6.66 -5.73
C ASP A 57 4.83 5.54 -6.18
N PRO A 58 4.21 5.68 -7.36
CA PRO A 58 3.42 4.60 -7.97
C PRO A 58 4.31 3.51 -8.59
N ASP A 59 5.63 3.66 -8.56
CA ASP A 59 6.56 2.67 -9.09
C ASP A 59 6.40 1.33 -8.37
N GLY A 60 6.21 0.25 -9.15
CA GLY A 60 5.85 -1.07 -8.64
C GLY A 60 4.41 -1.22 -8.14
N PHE A 61 3.58 -0.16 -8.09
CA PHE A 61 2.14 -0.28 -7.88
C PHE A 61 1.43 -0.43 -9.22
N GLN A 62 1.26 -1.67 -9.67
CA GLN A 62 0.49 -1.97 -10.86
C GLN A 62 -1.00 -1.86 -10.58
N LEU A 63 -1.58 -0.74 -11.02
CA LEU A 63 -3.03 -0.62 -11.14
C LEU A 63 -3.47 -1.67 -12.15
N PHE A 64 -4.39 -2.55 -11.75
CA PHE A 64 -5.11 -3.34 -12.74
C PHE A 64 -5.84 -2.35 -13.64
N LEU A 65 -5.38 -2.22 -14.90
CA LEU A 65 -6.22 -1.71 -15.97
C LEU A 65 -7.32 -2.75 -16.13
N ASP A 66 -8.52 -2.41 -15.66
CA ASP A 66 -9.74 -3.08 -16.05
C ASP A 66 -9.88 -2.87 -17.56
N LEU A 67 -9.33 -3.79 -18.35
CA LEU A 67 -9.58 -3.92 -19.78
C LEU A 67 -10.99 -4.49 -19.88
N GLY A 68 -11.98 -3.59 -19.78
CA GLY A 68 -13.38 -3.87 -20.08
C GLY A 68 -13.60 -4.29 -21.52
#